data_AF-A0A135TIT1-F1
#
_entry.id   AF-A0A135TIT1-F1
#
_cell.length_a   1.000
_cell.length_b   1.000
_cell.length_c   1.000
_cell.angle_alpha   90.00
_cell.angle_beta   90.00
_cell.angle_gamma   90.00
#
_symmetry.space_group_name_H-M   'P 1'
#
loop_
_entity.id
_entity.type
_entity.pdbx_description
1 polymer ?
#
loop_
_entity_poly.entity_id
_entity_poly.type
_entity_poly.pdbx_seq_one_letter_code
_entity_poly.pdbx_strand_id
1 'polypeptide(L)'
;MNDIENAVKMPDHGQGFAQASWLLASDVDSEGFIFRKFGKLSARNILYLQCELLALEEKLEKFDQLIDRSTDTSLQDSARKWENLVAQSNEGEPRAVEMMATVRELRVKLREYRETLPQTPYYIAKT
;
A
#
# COMPACT_ATOMS: atom_id res chain seq x y z
N MET A 1 -52.43 -28.06 -15.19
CA MET A 1 -51.75 -27.96 -13.90
C MET A 1 -50.27 -28.22 -14.17
N ASN A 2 -49.59 -27.21 -14.74
CA ASN A 2 -48.20 -27.28 -15.23
C ASN A 2 -47.49 -26.02 -14.73
N ASP A 3 -47.16 -25.94 -13.44
CA ASP A 3 -46.54 -24.74 -12.86
C ASP A 3 -45.41 -25.09 -11.85
N ILE A 4 -44.56 -26.08 -12.15
CA ILE A 4 -43.44 -26.42 -11.24
C ILE A 4 -42.08 -26.59 -11.94
N GLU A 5 -41.94 -26.27 -13.23
CA GLU A 5 -40.64 -26.38 -13.91
C GLU A 5 -40.14 -25.03 -14.40
N ASN A 6 -39.77 -24.19 -13.44
CA ASN A 6 -38.69 -23.22 -13.66
C ASN A 6 -37.93 -23.04 -12.35
N ALA A 7 -37.34 -24.13 -11.87
CA ALA A 7 -36.26 -24.03 -10.92
C ALA A 7 -35.15 -23.23 -11.61
N VAL A 8 -34.97 -21.98 -11.20
CA VAL A 8 -33.82 -21.16 -11.60
C VAL A 8 -32.59 -22.04 -11.40
N LYS A 9 -31.96 -22.43 -12.50
CA LYS A 9 -30.76 -23.26 -12.49
C LYS A 9 -29.70 -22.45 -11.76
N MET A 10 -29.52 -22.71 -10.46
CA MET A 10 -28.49 -22.04 -9.67
C MET A 10 -27.15 -22.33 -10.35
N PRO A 11 -26.32 -21.31 -10.62
CA PRO A 11 -25.04 -21.51 -11.28
C PRO A 11 -24.20 -22.52 -10.50
N ASP A 12 -23.38 -23.31 -11.20
CA ASP A 12 -22.47 -24.24 -10.53
C ASP A 12 -21.36 -23.44 -9.84
N HIS A 13 -21.50 -23.24 -8.53
CA HIS A 13 -20.61 -22.40 -7.72
C HIS A 13 -19.32 -23.12 -7.27
N GLY A 14 -19.06 -24.33 -7.80
CA GLY A 14 -17.96 -25.18 -7.35
C GLY A 14 -18.16 -25.68 -5.91
N GLN A 15 -17.14 -26.33 -5.34
CA GLN A 15 -17.16 -26.87 -3.97
C GLN A 15 -16.07 -26.26 -3.09
N GLY A 16 -16.23 -26.37 -1.77
CA GLY A 16 -15.25 -25.88 -0.79
C GLY A 16 -15.19 -24.35 -0.74
N PHE A 17 -14.00 -23.76 -0.91
CA PHE A 17 -13.82 -22.31 -0.85
C PHE A 17 -14.60 -21.55 -1.91
N ALA A 18 -14.81 -22.13 -3.11
CA ALA A 18 -15.61 -21.51 -4.16
C ALA A 18 -17.08 -21.33 -3.73
N GLN A 19 -17.66 -22.36 -3.13
CA GLN A 19 -19.02 -22.33 -2.58
C GLN A 19 -19.14 -21.35 -1.41
N ALA A 20 -18.16 -21.36 -0.50
CA ALA A 20 -18.14 -20.45 0.65
C ALA A 20 -18.02 -18.98 0.22
N SER A 21 -17.14 -18.65 -0.72
CA SER A 21 -16.98 -17.29 -1.26
C SER A 21 -18.24 -16.80 -1.98
N TRP A 22 -18.92 -17.66 -2.74
CA TRP A 22 -20.20 -17.29 -3.37
C TRP A 22 -21.29 -16.99 -2.34
N LEU A 23 -21.42 -17.83 -1.32
CA LEU A 23 -22.36 -17.59 -0.23
C LEU A 23 -22.06 -16.27 0.48
N LEU A 24 -20.76 -15.99 0.73
CA LEU A 24 -20.31 -14.74 1.34
C LEU A 24 -20.63 -13.50 0.51
N ALA A 25 -20.46 -13.58 -0.81
CA ALA A 25 -20.75 -12.47 -1.71
C ALA A 25 -22.25 -12.24 -1.94
N SER A 26 -23.10 -13.22 -1.60
CA SER A 26 -24.54 -13.16 -1.80
C SER A 26 -25.28 -12.46 -0.65
N ASP A 27 -24.65 -12.23 0.50
CA ASP A 27 -25.19 -11.39 1.58
C ASP A 27 -24.89 -9.92 1.30
N VAL A 28 -25.92 -9.21 0.83
CA VAL A 28 -25.84 -7.81 0.42
C VAL A 28 -25.39 -6.89 1.55
N ASP A 29 -25.73 -7.21 2.79
CA ASP A 29 -25.47 -6.34 3.94
C ASP A 29 -24.25 -6.80 4.76
N SER A 30 -23.71 -8.00 4.47
CA SER A 30 -22.61 -8.62 5.22
C SER A 30 -22.86 -8.68 6.74
N GLU A 31 -24.13 -8.61 7.16
CA GLU A 31 -24.58 -8.61 8.55
C GLU A 31 -24.83 -10.03 9.06
N GLY A 32 -25.02 -11.01 8.17
CA GLY A 32 -25.28 -12.40 8.52
C GLY A 32 -24.03 -13.20 8.91
N PHE A 33 -22.83 -12.65 8.75
CA PHE A 33 -21.60 -13.42 8.90
C PHE A 33 -20.74 -13.07 10.12
N ILE A 34 -20.45 -14.08 10.93
CA ILE A 34 -19.60 -14.04 12.14
C ILE A 34 -18.11 -14.21 11.78
N PHE A 35 -17.64 -13.62 10.68
CA PHE A 35 -16.19 -13.55 10.46
C PHE A 35 -15.58 -12.45 11.32
N ARG A 36 -14.40 -12.72 11.84
CA ARG A 36 -13.63 -11.71 12.59
C ARG A 36 -13.27 -10.57 11.64
N LYS A 37 -13.96 -9.43 11.76
CA LYS A 37 -13.49 -8.17 11.20
C LYS A 37 -12.14 -7.86 11.86
N PHE A 38 -11.04 -7.97 11.11
CA PHE A 38 -9.68 -7.76 11.62
C PHE A 38 -9.38 -6.29 11.98
N GLY A 39 -10.37 -5.46 12.30
CA GLY A 39 -10.23 -4.02 12.48
C GLY A 39 -9.12 -3.60 13.45
N LYS A 40 -8.99 -4.27 14.60
CA LYS A 40 -7.87 -4.02 15.54
C LYS A 40 -6.49 -4.31 14.91
N LEU A 41 -6.39 -5.38 14.13
CA LEU A 41 -5.15 -5.78 13.47
C LEU A 41 -4.84 -4.85 12.29
N SER A 42 -5.85 -4.49 11.50
CA SER A 42 -5.74 -3.52 10.40
C SER A 42 -5.29 -2.14 10.92
N ALA A 43 -5.91 -1.62 11.99
CA ALA A 43 -5.51 -0.36 12.61
C ALA A 43 -4.06 -0.42 13.11
N ARG A 44 -3.65 -1.54 13.71
CA ARG A 44 -2.27 -1.73 14.14
C ARG A 44 -1.29 -1.77 12.96
N ASN A 45 -1.66 -2.40 11.85
CA ASN A 45 -0.84 -2.41 10.64
C ASN A 45 -0.63 -1.00 10.08
N ILE A 46 -1.68 -0.18 10.07
CA ILE A 46 -1.60 1.23 9.65
C ILE A 46 -0.64 2.01 10.56
N LEU A 47 -0.74 1.83 11.88
CA LEU A 47 0.18 2.48 12.83
C LEU A 47 1.63 2.07 12.60
N TYR A 48 1.90 0.79 12.31
CA TYR A 48 3.26 0.35 11.98
C TYR A 48 3.77 0.97 10.67
N LEU A 49 2.95 1.03 9.62
CA LEU A 49 3.30 1.70 8.36
C LEU A 49 3.63 3.18 8.59
N GLN A 50 2.87 3.87 9.46
CA GLN A 50 3.15 5.25 9.84
C GLN A 50 4.50 5.39 10.56
N CYS A 51 4.80 4.49 11.49
CA CYS A 51 6.10 4.48 12.16
C CYS A 51 7.26 4.22 11.20
N GLU A 52 7.11 3.29 10.26
CA GLU A 52 8.12 3.02 9.22
C GLU A 52 8.34 4.26 8.33
N LEU A 53 7.26 4.94 7.93
CA LEU A 53 7.34 6.18 7.15
C LEU A 53 8.04 7.31 7.91
N LEU A 54 7.74 7.51 9.20
CA LEU A 54 8.39 8.51 10.05
C LEU A 54 9.89 8.22 10.20
N ALA A 55 10.28 6.95 10.34
CA ALA A 55 11.69 6.57 10.41
C ALA A 55 12.43 6.85 9.08
N LEU A 56 11.76 6.68 7.94
CA LEU A 56 12.30 7.01 6.63
C LEU A 56 12.40 8.53 6.41
N GLU A 57 11.40 9.29 6.88
CA GLU A 57 11.41 10.75 6.88
C GLU A 57 12.60 11.28 7.68
N GLU A 58 12.82 10.79 8.91
CA GLU A 58 13.97 11.19 9.73
C GLU A 58 15.32 10.89 9.05
N LYS A 59 15.43 9.77 8.32
CA LYS A 59 16.64 9.45 7.54
C LYS A 59 16.87 10.43 6.40
N LEU A 60 15.80 10.79 5.68
CA LEU A 60 15.88 11.77 4.59
C LEU A 60 16.28 13.15 5.10
N GLU A 61 15.69 13.60 6.22
CA GLU A 61 16.06 14.86 6.86
C GLU A 61 17.55 14.89 7.27
N LYS A 62 18.09 13.74 7.75
CA LYS A 62 19.52 13.62 8.04
C LYS A 62 20.39 13.74 6.80
N PHE A 63 19.97 13.17 5.66
CA PHE A 63 20.66 13.37 4.39
C PHE A 63 20.62 14.84 3.98
N ASP A 64 19.46 15.50 4.06
CA ASP A 64 19.31 16.91 3.69
C ASP A 64 20.25 17.80 4.52
N GLN A 65 20.27 17.63 5.84
CA GLN A 65 21.17 18.36 6.74
C GLN A 65 22.65 18.11 6.44
N LEU A 66 23.00 16.87 6.08
CA LEU A 66 24.35 16.50 5.71
C LEU A 66 24.78 17.15 4.40
N ILE A 67 23.89 17.15 3.40
CA ILE A 67 24.12 17.76 2.07
C ILE A 67 24.28 19.27 2.22
N ASP A 68 23.42 19.92 3.00
CA ASP A 68 23.46 21.38 3.25
C ASP A 68 24.78 21.84 3.87
N ARG A 69 25.40 21.00 4.70
CA ARG A 69 26.68 21.28 5.37
C ARG A 69 27.89 20.82 4.57
N SER A 70 27.69 20.08 3.49
CA SER A 70 28.77 19.47 2.71
C SER A 70 29.39 20.47 1.75
N THR A 71 30.72 20.45 1.63
CA THR A 71 31.46 21.10 0.53
C THR A 71 31.74 20.15 -0.64
N ASP A 72 31.34 18.88 -0.51
CA ASP A 72 31.47 17.87 -1.57
C ASP A 72 30.43 18.12 -2.68
N THR A 73 30.92 18.64 -3.81
CA THR A 73 30.11 18.93 -4.99
C THR A 73 29.49 17.67 -5.59
N SER A 74 30.16 16.51 -5.47
CA SER A 74 29.67 15.24 -5.97
C SER A 74 28.42 14.78 -5.21
N LEU A 75 28.46 14.89 -3.88
CA LEU A 75 27.33 14.59 -3.00
C LEU A 75 26.16 15.56 -3.25
N GLN A 76 26.44 16.86 -3.39
CA GLN A 76 25.42 17.86 -3.71
C GLN A 76 24.77 17.61 -5.08
N ASP A 77 25.55 17.18 -6.07
CA ASP A 77 25.04 16.85 -7.40
C ASP A 77 24.12 15.63 -7.37
N SER A 78 24.45 14.59 -6.61
CA SER A 78 23.57 13.43 -6.40
C SER A 78 22.29 13.77 -5.66
N ALA A 79 22.32 14.73 -4.73
CA ALA A 79 21.11 15.22 -4.09
C ALA A 79 20.15 15.94 -5.05
N ARG A 80 20.69 16.61 -6.07
CA ARG A 80 19.92 17.48 -6.98
C ARG A 80 19.54 16.82 -8.30
N LYS A 81 20.31 15.83 -8.75
CA LYS A 81 20.15 15.18 -10.06
C LYS A 81 19.98 13.68 -9.88
N TRP A 82 18.84 13.16 -10.33
CA TRP A 82 18.48 11.75 -10.17
C TRP A 82 19.46 10.83 -10.90
N GLU A 83 19.91 11.21 -12.10
CA GLU A 83 20.85 10.45 -12.91
C GLU A 83 22.18 10.26 -12.18
N ASN A 84 22.66 11.29 -11.48
CA ASN A 84 23.90 11.25 -10.71
C ASN A 84 23.76 10.34 -9.49
N LEU A 85 22.63 10.44 -8.77
CA LEU A 85 22.35 9.54 -7.65
C LEU A 85 22.32 8.08 -8.09
N VAL A 86 21.68 7.79 -9.23
CA VAL A 86 21.62 6.44 -9.80
C VAL A 86 23.02 5.97 -10.21
N ALA A 87 23.79 6.79 -10.91
CA ALA A 87 25.13 6.44 -11.34
C ALA A 87 26.04 6.12 -10.14
N GLN A 88 26.11 7.01 -9.15
CA GLN A 88 26.95 6.82 -7.97
C GLN A 88 26.50 5.64 -7.11
N SER A 89 25.19 5.41 -7.00
CA SER A 89 24.66 4.23 -6.33
C SER A 89 25.09 2.93 -7.05
N ASN A 90 25.07 2.91 -8.38
CA ASN A 90 25.52 1.77 -9.17
C ASN A 90 27.03 1.57 -9.12
N GLU A 91 27.79 2.64 -8.96
CA GLU A 91 29.25 2.63 -8.72
C GLU A 91 29.61 2.18 -7.30
N GLY A 92 28.62 2.03 -6.42
CA GLY A 92 28.81 1.55 -5.05
C GLY A 92 29.26 2.64 -4.08
N GLU A 93 29.05 3.92 -4.40
CA GLU A 93 29.31 5.00 -3.45
C GLU A 93 28.37 4.81 -2.24
N PRO A 94 28.91 4.68 -1.01
CA PRO A 94 28.12 4.27 0.15
C PRO A 94 26.90 5.16 0.46
N ARG A 95 27.04 6.48 0.37
CA ARG A 95 25.95 7.42 0.69
C ARG A 95 24.85 7.39 -0.37
N ALA A 96 25.20 7.33 -1.65
CA ALA A 96 24.30 7.24 -2.78
C ALA A 96 23.55 5.91 -2.76
N VAL A 97 24.22 4.80 -2.41
CA VAL A 97 23.58 3.50 -2.17
C VAL A 97 22.54 3.60 -1.06
N GLU A 98 22.89 4.21 0.07
CA GLU A 98 21.99 4.37 1.21
C GLU A 98 20.80 5.30 0.91
N MET A 99 21.06 6.44 0.26
CA MET A 99 20.03 7.38 -0.21
C MET A 99 19.06 6.71 -1.20
N MET A 100 19.60 5.98 -2.18
CA MET A 100 18.79 5.26 -3.17
C MET A 100 17.93 4.17 -2.52
N ALA A 101 18.49 3.42 -1.58
CA ALA A 101 17.74 2.41 -0.82
C ALA A 101 16.60 3.05 -0.02
N THR A 102 16.89 4.14 0.70
CA THR A 102 15.91 4.89 1.50
C THR A 102 14.77 5.42 0.63
N VAL A 103 15.07 6.03 -0.53
CA VAL A 103 14.05 6.55 -1.46
C VAL A 103 13.19 5.41 -2.03
N ARG A 104 13.79 4.27 -2.38
CA ARG A 104 13.05 3.11 -2.88
C ARG A 104 12.10 2.54 -1.83
N GLU A 105 12.59 2.39 -0.59
CA GLU A 105 11.79 1.91 0.53
C GLU A 105 10.63 2.87 0.82
N LEU A 106 10.88 4.18 0.87
CA LEU A 106 9.84 5.21 1.03
C LEU A 106 8.74 5.07 -0.03
N ARG A 107 9.11 4.91 -1.31
CA ARG A 107 8.13 4.77 -2.40
C ARG A 107 7.26 3.52 -2.25
N VAL A 108 7.83 2.42 -1.77
CA VAL A 108 7.08 1.18 -1.50
C VAL A 108 6.12 1.40 -0.32
N LYS A 109 6.63 1.90 0.80
CA LYS A 109 5.83 2.11 2.02
C LYS A 109 4.73 3.15 1.84
N LEU A 110 4.97 4.22 1.09
CA LEU A 110 3.94 5.21 0.76
C LEU A 110 2.82 4.60 -0.11
N ARG A 111 3.16 3.69 -1.02
CA ARG A 111 2.15 2.97 -1.82
C ARG A 111 1.32 2.05 -0.94
N GLU A 112 1.97 1.21 -0.12
CA GLU A 112 1.29 0.32 0.83
C GLU A 112 0.35 1.10 1.76
N TYR A 113 0.84 2.21 2.31
CA TYR A 113 0.03 3.09 3.16
C TYR A 113 -1.20 3.63 2.43
N ARG A 114 -1.06 4.15 1.20
CA ARG A 114 -2.19 4.65 0.40
C ARG A 114 -3.21 3.57 0.04
N GLU A 115 -2.75 2.35 -0.22
CA GLU A 115 -3.61 1.21 -0.54
C GLU A 115 -4.35 0.67 0.70
N THR A 116 -3.78 0.85 1.90
CA THR A 116 -4.43 0.44 3.16
C THR A 116 -5.53 1.39 3.63
N LEU A 117 -5.49 2.66 3.19
CA LEU A 117 -6.51 3.62 3.55
C LEU A 117 -7.78 3.39 2.71
N PRO A 118 -8.98 3.42 3.32
CA PRO A 118 -10.22 3.31 2.56
C PRO A 118 -10.28 4.44 1.52
N GLN A 119 -10.38 4.09 0.24
CA GLN A 119 -10.69 5.07 -0.80
C GLN A 119 -12.12 5.55 -0.54
N THR A 120 -12.29 6.74 0.04
CA THR A 120 -13.63 7.31 0.23
C THR A 120 -14.27 7.46 -1.16
N PRO A 121 -15.35 6.74 -1.49
CA PRO A 121 -16.09 7.04 -2.70
C PRO A 121 -16.73 8.41 -2.46
N TYR A 122 -16.36 9.41 -3.27
CA TYR A 122 -17.14 10.62 -3.38
C TYR A 122 -18.52 10.23 -3.93
N TYR A 123 -19.48 10.01 -3.04
CA TYR A 123 -20.88 9.97 -3.43
C TYR A 123 -21.27 11.40 -3.84
N ILE A 124 -21.25 11.66 -5.16
CA ILE A 124 -21.97 12.80 -5.71
C ILE A 124 -23.44 12.52 -5.44
N ALA A 125 -24.00 13.18 -4.44
CA ALA A 125 -25.44 13.28 -4.27
C ALA A 125 -25.99 13.93 -5.55
N LYS A 126 -26.61 13.12 -6.43
CA LYS A 126 -27.46 13.64 -7.49
C LYS A 126 -28.73 14.15 -6.83
N THR A 127 -28.84 15.48 -6.76
CA THR A 127 -30.09 16.20 -6.50
C THR A 127 -31.07 15.99 -7.64
#